data_AF-A0A7C1QAR9-F1
#
_entry.id   AF-A0A7C1QAR9-F1
#
_cell.length_a   1.000
_cell.length_b   1.000
_cell.length_c   1.000
_cell.angle_alpha   90.00
_cell.angle_beta   90.00
_cell.angle_gamma   90.00
#
_symmetry.space_group_name_H-M   'P 1'
#
loop_
_entity.id
_entity.type
_entity.pdbx_description
1 polymer ?
#
loop_
_entity_poly.entity_id
_entity_poly.type
_entity_poly.pdbx_seq_one_letter_code
_entity_poly.pdbx_strand_id
1 'polypeptide(L)'
;MQRTLKALRDKGYKSAKVEHFNPHAGMFGCRQDLFRIIDVLALTPEGVLGIQVCGSDFSGHLRKITETEKENAFAWLNTPGTILEIHAWRKLKVKRGGKAMKWDCKIQRITINDINPVVSKKENSEEE
;
A
#
# COMPACT_ATOMS: atom_id res chain seq x y z
N MET A 1 0.23 3.07 -11.05
CA MET A 1 -0.50 4.35 -10.88
C MET A 1 -1.84 4.42 -11.65
N GLN A 2 -1.86 4.59 -12.98
CA GLN A 2 -3.11 4.88 -13.73
C GLN A 2 -4.25 3.86 -13.52
N ARG A 3 -3.90 2.57 -13.38
CA ARG A 3 -4.88 1.50 -13.13
C ARG A 3 -5.59 1.63 -11.78
N THR A 4 -4.86 2.01 -10.74
CA THR A 4 -5.43 2.31 -9.41
C THR A 4 -6.40 3.47 -9.50
N LEU A 5 -6.03 4.58 -10.14
CA LEU A 5 -6.93 5.72 -10.33
C LEU A 5 -8.21 5.35 -11.09
N LYS A 6 -8.09 4.50 -12.13
CA LYS A 6 -9.26 3.97 -12.83
C LYS A 6 -10.13 3.11 -11.91
N ALA A 7 -9.53 2.16 -11.19
CA ALA A 7 -10.27 1.27 -10.29
C ALA A 7 -11.00 2.04 -9.17
N LEU A 8 -10.40 3.10 -8.64
CA LEU A 8 -11.02 3.97 -7.64
C LEU A 8 -12.18 4.77 -8.24
N ARG A 9 -11.99 5.33 -9.44
CA ARG A 9 -13.05 6.05 -10.17
C ARG A 9 -14.24 5.13 -10.50
N ASP A 10 -13.97 3.90 -10.93
CA ASP A 10 -15.00 2.91 -11.23
C ASP A 10 -15.82 2.52 -9.97
N LYS A 11 -15.23 2.67 -8.77
CA LYS A 11 -15.92 2.54 -7.47
C LYS A 11 -16.66 3.82 -7.03
N GLY A 12 -16.58 4.90 -7.81
CA GLY A 12 -17.16 6.21 -7.46
C GLY A 12 -16.33 7.02 -6.46
N TYR A 13 -15.08 6.64 -6.19
CA TYR A 13 -14.25 7.33 -5.20
C TYR A 13 -13.56 8.54 -5.79
N LYS A 14 -13.49 9.63 -5.01
CA LYS A 14 -12.64 10.79 -5.32
C LYS A 14 -11.21 10.43 -4.95
N SER A 15 -10.29 10.52 -5.89
CA SER A 15 -8.88 10.15 -5.69
C SER A 15 -7.91 11.12 -6.35
N ALA A 16 -6.73 11.28 -5.77
CA ALA A 16 -5.66 12.12 -6.29
C ALA A 16 -4.30 11.44 -6.14
N LYS A 17 -3.41 11.68 -7.12
CA LYS A 17 -1.99 11.35 -6.98
C LYS A 17 -1.35 12.35 -6.03
N VAL A 18 -0.52 11.85 -5.13
CA VAL A 18 0.30 12.66 -4.23
C VAL A 18 1.80 12.49 -4.51
N GLU A 19 2.17 11.50 -5.33
CA GLU A 19 3.51 11.40 -5.91
C GLU A 19 3.79 12.56 -6.88
N HIS A 20 4.93 13.22 -6.71
CA HIS A 20 5.45 14.23 -7.64
C HIS A 20 6.97 14.19 -7.72
N PHE A 21 7.54 14.70 -8.81
CA PHE A 21 8.99 14.89 -8.92
C PHE A 21 9.36 16.26 -8.35
N ASN A 22 10.29 16.28 -7.39
CA ASN A 22 10.84 17.49 -6.82
C ASN A 22 12.25 17.72 -7.38
N PRO A 23 12.46 18.72 -8.26
CA PRO A 23 13.77 18.97 -8.87
C PRO A 23 14.81 19.50 -7.88
N HIS A 24 14.38 20.01 -6.71
CA HIS A 24 15.24 20.54 -5.66
C HIS A 24 15.61 19.49 -4.60
N ALA A 25 15.07 18.27 -4.71
CA ALA A 25 15.37 17.19 -3.78
C ALA A 25 16.63 16.42 -4.22
N GLY A 26 17.78 16.75 -3.63
CA GLY A 26 19.07 16.10 -3.95
C GLY A 26 19.72 16.63 -5.23
N MET A 27 20.84 16.02 -5.63
CA MET A 27 21.69 16.51 -6.74
C MET A 27 21.00 16.52 -8.11
N PHE A 28 20.08 15.59 -8.35
CA PHE A 28 19.38 15.43 -9.64
C PHE A 28 17.85 15.50 -9.53
N GLY A 29 17.34 16.01 -8.40
CA GLY A 29 15.94 15.88 -8.05
C GLY A 29 15.54 14.45 -7.67
N CYS A 30 14.39 14.31 -7.03
CA CYS A 30 13.90 13.03 -6.53
C CYS A 30 12.38 12.95 -6.65
N ARG A 31 11.85 11.74 -6.93
CA ARG A 31 10.42 11.48 -6.78
C ARG A 31 10.08 11.39 -5.31
N GLN A 32 9.10 12.17 -4.91
CA GLN A 32 8.58 12.19 -3.55
C GLN A 32 7.14 11.73 -3.59
N ASP A 33 6.82 10.80 -2.71
CA ASP A 33 5.46 10.35 -2.42
C ASP A 33 5.07 10.86 -1.00
N LEU A 34 3.79 10.81 -0.63
CA LEU A 34 3.34 11.34 0.65
C LEU A 34 3.85 10.45 1.79
N PHE A 35 4.55 11.08 2.74
CA PHE A 35 5.18 10.43 3.89
C PHE A 35 6.09 9.26 3.53
N ARG A 36 6.61 9.23 2.30
CA ARG A 36 7.44 8.14 1.80
C ARG A 36 6.71 6.79 1.76
N ILE A 37 5.38 6.73 1.86
CA ILE A 37 4.60 5.47 1.86
C ILE A 37 3.31 5.49 1.03
N ILE A 38 2.91 6.64 0.46
CA ILE A 38 1.60 6.79 -0.20
C ILE A 38 1.78 7.51 -1.54
N ASP A 39 1.39 6.86 -2.63
CA ASP A 39 1.41 7.47 -3.97
C ASP A 39 0.06 8.10 -4.35
N VAL A 40 -1.05 7.58 -3.79
CA VAL A 40 -2.43 8.00 -4.07
C VAL A 40 -3.23 8.11 -2.78
N LEU A 41 -4.06 9.14 -2.69
CA LEU A 41 -5.14 9.24 -1.70
C LEU A 41 -6.50 9.02 -2.38
N ALA A 42 -7.41 8.37 -1.65
CA ALA A 42 -8.81 8.28 -2.02
C ALA A 42 -9.72 8.55 -0.82
N LEU A 43 -10.85 9.20 -1.06
CA LEU A 43 -11.93 9.35 -0.09
C LEU A 43 -12.92 8.19 -0.28
N THR A 44 -13.10 7.37 0.75
CA THR A 44 -14.00 6.22 0.78
C THR A 44 -15.05 6.41 1.88
N PRO A 45 -16.14 5.61 1.88
CA PRO A 45 -17.11 5.63 2.98
C PRO A 45 -16.51 5.30 4.35
N GLU A 46 -15.41 4.53 4.38
CA GLU A 46 -14.71 4.19 5.64
C GLU A 46 -13.69 5.24 6.08
N GLY A 47 -13.34 6.22 5.23
CA GLY A 47 -12.41 7.30 5.55
C GLY A 47 -11.42 7.63 4.43
N VAL A 48 -10.20 8.03 4.81
CA VAL A 48 -9.12 8.38 3.89
C VAL A 48 -8.24 7.17 3.64
N LEU A 49 -8.26 6.68 2.40
CA LEU A 49 -7.44 5.56 1.95
C LEU A 49 -6.13 6.07 1.35
N GLY A 50 -5.01 5.77 2.02
CA GLY A 50 -3.66 5.88 1.50
C GLY A 50 -3.27 4.62 0.73
N ILE A 51 -2.72 4.79 -0.47
CA ILE A 51 -2.37 3.69 -1.35
C ILE A 51 -0.94 3.81 -1.83
N GLN A 52 -0.14 2.79 -1.58
CA GLN A 52 1.12 2.56 -2.28
C GLN A 52 0.85 1.67 -3.50
N VAL A 53 1.17 2.16 -4.69
CA VAL A 53 0.93 1.45 -5.94
C VAL A 53 2.22 0.82 -6.44
N CYS A 54 2.23 -0.50 -6.60
CA CYS A 54 3.39 -1.22 -7.12
C CYS A 54 3.06 -2.10 -8.33
N GLY A 55 4.09 -2.46 -9.08
CA GLY A 55 4.01 -3.39 -10.21
C GLY A 55 4.35 -4.81 -9.76
N SER A 56 5.50 -5.30 -10.24
CA SER A 56 6.01 -6.64 -9.91
C SER A 56 6.67 -6.73 -8.53
N ASP A 57 7.11 -5.62 -7.95
CA ASP A 57 7.85 -5.61 -6.68
C ASP A 57 6.93 -5.42 -5.47
N PHE A 58 6.08 -6.42 -5.20
CA PHE A 58 5.19 -6.36 -4.03
C PHE A 58 5.97 -6.41 -2.70
N SER A 59 6.95 -7.32 -2.61
CA SER A 59 7.71 -7.55 -1.37
C SER A 59 8.60 -6.37 -1.00
N GLY A 60 9.19 -5.67 -1.98
CA GLY A 60 9.95 -4.44 -1.74
C GLY A 60 9.08 -3.34 -1.14
N HIS A 61 7.88 -3.13 -1.66
CA HIS A 61 6.95 -2.13 -1.12
C HIS A 61 6.38 -2.53 0.24
N LEU A 62 6.11 -3.83 0.46
CA LEU A 62 5.69 -4.31 1.78
C LEU A 62 6.76 -4.01 2.83
N ARG A 63 8.01 -4.43 2.56
CA ARG A 63 9.16 -4.17 3.45
C ARG A 63 9.38 -2.68 3.68
N LYS A 64 9.24 -1.85 2.63
CA LYS A 64 9.35 -0.39 2.75
C LYS A 64 8.34 0.13 3.79
N ILE A 65 7.09 -0.30 3.74
CA ILE A 65 6.04 0.16 4.66
C ILE A 65 6.20 -0.42 6.07
N THR A 66 6.48 -1.73 6.18
CA THR A 66 6.46 -2.43 7.48
C THR A 66 7.76 -2.30 8.26
N GLU A 67 8.88 -2.05 7.59
CA GLU A 67 10.21 -2.00 8.22
C GLU A 67 10.89 -0.65 8.05
N THR A 68 11.10 -0.19 6.81
CA THR A 68 11.92 1.00 6.52
C THR A 68 11.24 2.31 6.92
N GLU A 69 9.97 2.46 6.56
CA GLU A 69 9.15 3.65 6.79
C GLU A 69 8.06 3.35 7.84
N LYS A 70 8.36 2.42 8.76
CA LYS A 70 7.42 1.92 9.77
C LYS A 70 6.83 3.02 10.65
N GLU A 71 7.60 4.06 10.94
CA GLU A 71 7.17 5.19 11.78
C GLU A 71 6.09 6.02 11.07
N ASN A 72 6.28 6.29 9.78
CA ASN A 72 5.29 6.97 8.93
C ASN A 72 4.03 6.11 8.77
N ALA A 73 4.19 4.80 8.56
CA ALA A 73 3.07 3.87 8.46
C ALA A 73 2.29 3.76 9.78
N PHE A 74 2.99 3.71 10.91
CA PHE A 74 2.38 3.68 12.24
C PHE A 74 1.63 4.97 12.54
N ALA A 75 2.22 6.14 12.25
CA ALA A 75 1.56 7.44 12.44
C ALA A 75 0.29 7.55 11.58
N TRP A 76 0.35 7.12 10.32
CA TRP A 76 -0.83 7.05 9.45
C TRP A 76 -1.90 6.17 10.08
N LEU A 77 -1.60 4.90 10.38
CA LEU A 77 -2.58 3.93 10.87
C LEU A 77 -3.19 4.26 12.26
N ASN A 78 -2.48 5.01 13.10
CA ASN A 78 -3.03 5.51 14.37
C ASN A 78 -3.89 6.78 14.21
N THR A 79 -3.82 7.43 13.04
CA THR A 79 -4.68 8.59 12.75
C THR A 79 -6.11 8.10 12.49
N PRO A 80 -7.11 8.58 13.25
CA PRO A 80 -8.50 8.14 13.08
C PRO A 80 -9.03 8.34 11.66
N GLY A 81 -9.79 7.36 11.17
CA GLY A 81 -10.42 7.43 9.85
C GLY A 81 -9.45 7.25 8.68
N THR A 82 -8.26 6.69 8.90
CA THR A 82 -7.31 6.38 7.82
C THR A 82 -7.19 4.88 7.57
N ILE A 83 -6.87 4.53 6.33
CA ILE A 83 -6.65 3.15 5.87
C ILE A 83 -5.39 3.16 5.00
N LEU A 84 -4.59 2.09 5.05
CA LEU A 84 -3.40 1.93 4.20
C LEU A 84 -3.49 0.64 3.40
N GLU A 85 -3.31 0.73 2.09
CA GLU A 85 -3.29 -0.41 1.17
C GLU A 85 -2.09 -0.39 0.22
N ILE A 86 -1.63 -1.58 -0.16
CA ILE A 86 -0.75 -1.77 -1.31
C ILE A 86 -1.58 -2.29 -2.49
N HIS A 87 -1.50 -1.62 -3.63
CA HIS A 87 -2.14 -2.05 -4.89
C HIS A 87 -1.07 -2.56 -5.86
N ALA A 88 -0.96 -3.89 -5.99
CA ALA A 88 0.02 -4.55 -6.84
C ALA A 88 -0.62 -5.05 -8.14
N TRP A 89 -0.32 -4.40 -9.26
CA TRP A 89 -0.92 -4.75 -10.55
C TRP A 89 -0.05 -5.74 -11.33
N ARG A 90 -0.65 -6.84 -11.77
CA ARG A 90 0.02 -7.86 -12.59
C ARG A 90 -0.85 -8.33 -13.74
N LYS A 91 -0.21 -8.85 -14.80
CA LYS A 91 -0.92 -9.56 -15.88
C LYS A 91 -1.05 -11.03 -15.50
N LEU A 92 -2.26 -11.56 -15.55
CA LEU A 92 -2.57 -12.97 -15.34
C LEU A 92 -3.16 -13.58 -16.61
N LYS A 93 -2.86 -14.87 -16.84
CA LYS A 93 -3.55 -15.63 -17.89
C LYS A 93 -5.02 -15.75 -17.53
N VAL A 94 -5.91 -15.54 -18.51
CA VAL A 94 -7.36 -15.71 -18.31
C VAL A 94 -7.69 -17.18 -18.03
N LYS A 95 -7.01 -18.10 -18.72
CA LYS A 95 -7.11 -19.55 -18.51
C LYS A 95 -5.72 -20.19 -18.55
N ARG A 96 -5.52 -21.27 -17.80
CA ARG A 96 -4.27 -22.05 -17.84
C ARG A 96 -4.02 -22.55 -19.28
N GLY A 97 -2.79 -22.39 -19.77
CA GLY A 97 -2.41 -22.74 -21.14
C GLY A 97 -2.87 -21.76 -22.25
N GLY A 98 -3.72 -20.77 -21.94
CA GLY A 98 -4.16 -19.76 -22.91
C GLY A 98 -3.12 -18.65 -23.17
N LYS A 99 -3.29 -17.94 -24.28
CA LYS A 99 -2.52 -16.74 -24.65
C LYS A 99 -3.13 -15.43 -24.14
N ALA A 100 -4.43 -15.40 -23.88
CA ALA A 100 -5.13 -14.20 -23.40
C ALA A 100 -4.71 -13.84 -21.97
N MET A 101 -4.40 -12.55 -21.76
CA MET A 101 -3.98 -11.99 -20.47
C MET A 101 -4.98 -10.93 -20.00
N LYS A 102 -5.25 -10.89 -18.69
CA LYS A 102 -6.01 -9.83 -18.03
C LYS A 102 -5.14 -9.14 -16.98
N TRP A 103 -5.42 -7.86 -16.72
CA TRP A 103 -4.84 -7.18 -15.57
C TRP A 103 -5.63 -7.52 -14.32
N ASP A 104 -4.91 -7.76 -13.24
CA ASP A 104 -5.45 -8.08 -11.94
C ASP A 104 -4.69 -7.27 -10.89
N CYS A 105 -5.40 -6.82 -9.86
CA CYS A 105 -4.83 -6.06 -8.76
C CYS A 105 -4.86 -6.89 -7.48
N LYS A 106 -3.68 -7.24 -6.96
CA LYS A 106 -3.56 -7.74 -5.60
C LYS A 106 -3.63 -6.53 -4.67
N ILE A 107 -4.67 -6.47 -3.85
CA ILE A 107 -4.80 -5.47 -2.80
C ILE A 107 -4.40 -6.12 -1.47
N GLN A 108 -3.48 -5.49 -0.74
CA GLN A 108 -3.13 -5.88 0.63
C GLN A 108 -3.43 -4.71 1.55
N ARG A 109 -4.32 -4.91 2.51
CA ARG A 109 -4.51 -3.96 3.62
C ARG A 109 -3.36 -4.11 4.61
N ILE A 110 -2.80 -2.99 5.03
CA ILE A 110 -1.79 -2.91 6.08
C ILE A 110 -2.46 -2.49 7.38
N THR A 111 -2.06 -3.14 8.46
CA THR A 111 -2.57 -2.94 9.81
C THR A 111 -1.41 -2.75 10.78
N ILE A 112 -1.71 -2.32 12.01
CA ILE A 112 -0.68 -2.13 13.05
C ILE A 112 0.09 -3.44 13.32
N ASN A 113 -0.58 -4.60 13.22
CA ASN A 113 0.03 -5.91 13.42
C ASN A 113 1.07 -6.26 12.34
N ASP A 114 0.95 -5.70 11.14
CA ASP A 114 1.93 -5.89 10.06
C ASP A 114 3.23 -5.11 10.32
N ILE A 115 3.16 -4.06 11.15
CA ILE A 115 4.30 -3.20 11.52
C ILE A 115 4.96 -3.70 12.80
N ASN A 116 4.15 -4.00 13.81
CA ASN A 116 4.58 -4.52 15.10
C ASN A 116 3.93 -5.89 15.30
N PRO A 117 4.58 -6.99 14.85
CA PRO A 117 4.04 -8.31 15.10
C PRO A 117 4.00 -8.53 16.61
N VAL A 118 2.78 -8.66 17.16
CA VAL A 118 2.60 -9.04 18.56
C VAL A 118 3.22 -10.43 18.71
N VAL A 119 4.36 -10.51 19.41
CA VAL A 119 4.92 -11.79 19.81
C VAL A 119 3.93 -12.38 20.82
N SER A 120 3.11 -13.32 20.36
CA SER A 120 2.29 -14.13 21.24
C SER A 120 3.23 -14.89 22.17
N LYS A 121 3.45 -14.38 23.39
CA LYS A 121 4.05 -15.17 24.46
C LYS A 121 3.11 -16.35 24.68
N LYS A 122 3.55 -17.56 24.34
CA LYS A 122 2.93 -18.77 24.91
C LYS A 122 3.19 -18.68 26.41
N GLU A 123 2.13 -18.45 27.18
CA GLU A 123 2.16 -18.75 28.60
C GLU A 123 2.34 -20.26 28.72
N ASN A 124 3.55 -20.71 29.07
CA ASN A 124 3.72 -22.03 29.63
C ASN A 124 3.12 -21.97 31.03
N SER A 125 1.88 -22.46 31.15
CA SER A 125 1.37 -22.97 32.41
C SER A 125 2.21 -24.21 32.77
N GLU A 126 3.24 -24.00 33.59
CA GLU A 126 3.78 -25.07 34.43
C GLU A 126 2.69 -25.37 35.47
N GLU A 127 1.83 -26.34 35.15
CA GLU A 127 1.03 -27.06 36.13
C GLU A 127 1.86 -28.27 36.60
N GLU A 128 2.11 -28.27 37.92
CA GLU A 128 2.48 -29.38 38.83
C GLU A 128 3.87 -30.04 38.73
#